data_AF-A0A967C479-F1
#
_entry.id   AF-A0A967C479-F1
#
_cell.length_a   1.000
_cell.length_b   1.000
_cell.length_c   1.000
_cell.angle_alpha   90.00
_cell.angle_beta   90.00
_cell.angle_gamma   90.00
#
_symmetry.space_group_name_H-M   'P 1'
#
loop_
_entity.id
_entity.type
_entity.pdbx_description
1 polymer ?
#
loop_
_entity_poly.entity_id
_entity_poly.type
_entity_poly.pdbx_seq_one_letter_code
_entity_poly.pdbx_strand_id
1 'polypeptide(L)'
;GAYREPESGLAVRLDATQDGRVRLRFGHGPELLEPAEDGSASNGRTRVFLRDGALVMARPQENLTTTLQAAAPGTSGSIAGQYRCAELDATLTITEAGGVAYGGFGGFLGQGRMELLEPIAQDLWALPCPRALDHTPPGDWTLDITRDAAGVATGVTLGCWLARGLRYRRV
;
A
#
# COMPACT_ATOMS: atom_id res chain seq x y z
N GLY A 1 6.24 -9.47 -6.98
CA GLY A 1 4.79 -9.54 -7.17
C GLY A 1 4.08 -8.52 -6.29
N ALA A 2 2.89 -8.10 -6.72
CA ALA A 2 2.01 -7.22 -5.97
C ALA A 2 0.78 -8.00 -5.51
N TYR A 3 0.43 -7.83 -4.24
CA TYR A 3 -0.68 -8.51 -3.61
C TYR A 3 -1.41 -7.56 -2.66
N ARG A 4 -2.56 -8.01 -2.17
CA ARG A 4 -3.37 -7.36 -1.15
C ARG A 4 -3.54 -8.31 0.02
N GLU A 5 -3.42 -7.77 1.23
CA GLU A 5 -3.85 -8.44 2.43
C GLU A 5 -5.36 -8.18 2.61
N PRO A 6 -6.21 -9.22 2.57
CA PRO A 6 -7.66 -9.06 2.43
C PRO A 6 -8.36 -8.37 3.60
N GLU A 7 -7.84 -8.49 4.83
CA GLU A 7 -8.51 -7.92 6.00
C GLU A 7 -8.22 -6.42 6.14
N SER A 8 -6.96 -6.03 6.01
CA SER A 8 -6.49 -4.65 6.15
C SER A 8 -6.61 -3.83 4.87
N GLY A 9 -6.71 -4.49 3.71
CA GLY A 9 -6.66 -3.86 2.39
C GLY A 9 -5.28 -3.33 2.00
N LEU A 10 -4.25 -3.56 2.82
CA LEU A 10 -2.90 -3.04 2.59
C LEU A 10 -2.21 -3.79 1.45
N ALA A 11 -1.39 -3.06 0.70
CA ALA A 11 -0.56 -3.64 -0.35
C ALA A 11 0.56 -4.48 0.28
N VAL A 12 0.80 -5.64 -0.31
CA VAL A 12 1.98 -6.48 -0.06
C VAL A 12 2.82 -6.51 -1.33
N ARG A 13 4.03 -5.98 -1.25
CA ARG A 13 4.99 -5.97 -2.37
C ARG A 13 6.15 -6.90 -2.04
N LEU A 14 6.45 -7.78 -2.98
CA LEU A 14 7.58 -8.71 -2.91
C LEU A 14 8.49 -8.51 -4.12
N ASP A 15 9.76 -8.25 -3.90
CA ASP A 15 10.75 -8.11 -4.98
C ASP A 15 12.07 -8.78 -4.60
N ALA A 16 12.76 -9.35 -5.58
CA ALA A 16 14.08 -9.94 -5.37
C ALA A 16 15.12 -8.83 -5.26
N THR A 17 16.01 -8.93 -4.27
CA THR A 17 17.15 -8.03 -4.11
C THR A 17 18.37 -8.58 -4.84
N GLN A 18 19.38 -7.73 -5.09
CA GLN A 18 20.59 -8.11 -5.82
C GLN A 18 21.42 -9.19 -5.11
N ASP A 19 21.30 -9.30 -3.79
CA ASP A 19 21.97 -10.29 -2.95
C ASP A 19 21.16 -11.58 -2.76
N GLY A 20 20.09 -11.77 -3.55
CA GLY A 20 19.30 -13.00 -3.57
C GLY A 20 18.22 -13.10 -2.50
N ARG A 21 18.08 -12.10 -1.63
CA ARG A 21 17.00 -12.04 -0.63
C ARG A 21 15.67 -11.59 -1.26
N VAL A 22 14.59 -11.76 -0.50
CA VAL A 22 13.27 -11.25 -0.88
C VAL A 22 12.97 -10.02 -0.03
N ARG A 23 12.79 -8.86 -0.66
CA ARG A 23 12.29 -7.67 0.01
C ARG A 23 10.78 -7.72 0.07
N LEU A 24 10.23 -7.68 1.28
CA LEU A 24 8.81 -7.54 1.59
C LEU A 24 8.51 -6.11 2.03
N ARG A 25 7.47 -5.48 1.45
CA ARG A 25 6.89 -4.23 1.95
C ARG A 25 5.43 -4.49 2.33
N PHE A 26 5.12 -4.31 3.61
CA PHE A 26 3.77 -4.49 4.18
C PHE A 26 3.62 -3.76 5.52
N GLY A 27 4.58 -3.94 6.43
CA GLY A 27 4.62 -3.25 7.72
C GLY A 27 5.15 -1.82 7.63
N HIS A 28 5.65 -1.30 8.76
CA HIS A 28 6.25 0.04 8.85
C HIS A 28 7.40 0.32 7.87
N GLY A 29 8.17 -0.71 7.54
CA GLY A 29 9.33 -0.61 6.67
C GLY A 29 9.57 -1.90 5.91
N PRO A 30 10.50 -1.87 4.94
CA PRO A 30 10.85 -3.05 4.18
C PRO A 30 11.54 -4.08 5.09
N GLU A 31 11.15 -5.34 4.92
CA GLU A 31 11.82 -6.49 5.53
C GLU A 31 12.59 -7.27 4.47
N LEU A 32 13.74 -7.82 4.86
CA LEU A 32 14.51 -8.72 4.02
C LEU A 32 14.31 -10.14 4.54
N LEU A 33 13.83 -11.02 3.67
CA LEU A 33 13.52 -12.41 3.95
C LEU A 33 14.56 -13.29 3.25
N GLU A 34 15.11 -14.25 3.98
CA GLU A 34 16.03 -15.26 3.44
C GLU A 34 15.21 -16.36 2.77
N PRO A 35 15.44 -16.65 1.47
CA PRO A 35 14.82 -17.79 0.81
C PRO A 35 15.30 -19.11 1.42
N ALA A 36 14.43 -20.11 1.43
CA ALA A 36 14.71 -21.47 1.84
C ALA A 36 14.52 -22.45 0.67
N GLU A 37 15.10 -23.64 0.77
CA GLU A 37 15.04 -24.69 -0.27
C GLU A 37 13.60 -25.17 -0.55
N ASP A 38 12.70 -25.03 0.43
CA ASP A 38 11.27 -25.35 0.31
C ASP A 38 10.45 -24.30 -0.45
N GLY A 39 11.11 -23.26 -0.98
CA GLY A 39 10.48 -22.15 -1.71
C GLY A 39 9.82 -21.10 -0.83
N SER A 40 9.92 -21.21 0.50
CA SER A 40 9.51 -20.15 1.42
C SER A 40 10.61 -19.10 1.58
N ALA A 41 10.27 -17.95 2.15
CA ALA A 41 11.25 -16.95 2.58
C ALA A 41 10.90 -16.42 3.98
N SER A 42 11.90 -16.22 4.84
CA SER A 42 11.69 -15.82 6.24
C SER A 42 12.82 -14.96 6.83
N ASN A 43 12.50 -14.15 7.82
CA ASN A 43 13.48 -13.48 8.69
C ASN A 43 13.35 -13.88 10.18
N GLY A 44 12.66 -15.00 10.45
CA GLY A 44 12.35 -15.49 11.79
C GLY A 44 11.10 -14.85 12.43
N ARG A 45 10.65 -13.69 11.94
CA ARG A 45 9.42 -13.01 12.40
C ARG A 45 8.31 -13.05 11.34
N THR A 46 8.68 -12.82 10.09
CA THR A 46 7.78 -12.88 8.95
C THR A 46 8.19 -14.05 8.08
N ARG A 47 7.20 -14.85 7.65
CA ARG A 47 7.38 -15.92 6.67
C ARG A 47 6.39 -15.76 5.53
N VAL A 48 6.87 -15.88 4.29
CA VAL A 48 6.02 -16.03 3.10
C VAL A 48 6.24 -17.41 2.49
N PHE A 49 5.16 -18.09 2.12
CA PHE A 49 5.22 -19.45 1.58
C PHE A 49 3.98 -19.76 0.72
N LEU A 50 4.08 -20.73 -0.16
CA LEU A 50 2.94 -21.22 -0.93
C LEU A 50 2.18 -22.28 -0.13
N ARG A 51 0.85 -22.23 -0.20
CA ARG A 51 -0.05 -23.27 0.31
C ARG A 51 -1.19 -23.42 -0.68
N ASP A 52 -1.37 -24.64 -1.20
CA ASP A 52 -2.42 -24.95 -2.18
C ASP A 52 -2.41 -23.99 -3.40
N GLY A 53 -1.21 -23.59 -3.84
CA GLY A 53 -1.01 -22.66 -4.96
C GLY A 53 -1.22 -21.17 -4.63
N ALA A 54 -1.63 -20.83 -3.41
CA ALA A 54 -1.81 -19.46 -2.96
C ALA A 54 -0.63 -18.99 -2.11
N LEU A 55 -0.27 -17.71 -2.22
CA LEU A 55 0.77 -17.11 -1.40
C LEU A 55 0.21 -16.76 -0.03
N VAL A 56 0.86 -17.23 1.03
CA VAL A 56 0.49 -16.97 2.42
C VAL A 56 1.61 -16.17 3.08
N MET A 57 1.22 -15.16 3.85
CA MET A 57 2.09 -14.45 4.78
C MET A 57 1.72 -14.79 6.23
N ALA A 58 2.71 -15.14 7.04
CA ALA A 58 2.57 -15.39 8.47
C ALA A 58 3.50 -14.46 9.26
N ARG A 59 2.94 -13.79 10.26
CA ARG A 59 3.59 -12.87 11.20
C ARG A 59 3.09 -13.17 12.62
N PRO A 60 3.54 -14.25 13.26
CA PRO A 60 2.97 -14.74 14.52
C PRO A 60 3.04 -13.73 15.68
N GLN A 61 4.10 -12.92 15.74
CA GLN A 61 4.25 -11.83 16.71
C GLN A 61 3.15 -10.76 16.64
N GLU A 62 2.42 -10.71 15.52
CA GLU A 62 1.31 -9.78 15.27
C GLU A 62 -0.02 -10.52 15.14
N ASN A 63 -0.06 -11.82 15.49
CA ASN A 63 -1.23 -12.68 15.35
C ASN A 63 -1.84 -12.66 13.94
N LEU A 64 -1.01 -12.51 12.89
CA LEU A 64 -1.46 -12.44 11.51
C LEU A 64 -0.99 -13.68 10.74
N THR A 65 -1.93 -14.39 10.13
CA THR A 65 -1.68 -15.39 9.09
C THR A 65 -2.75 -15.25 8.03
N THR A 66 -2.35 -14.90 6.82
CA THR A 66 -3.28 -14.43 5.79
C THR A 66 -2.90 -14.98 4.42
N THR A 67 -3.91 -15.32 3.63
CA THR A 67 -3.73 -15.71 2.23
C THR A 67 -3.82 -14.46 1.38
N LEU A 68 -2.73 -14.13 0.70
CA LEU A 68 -2.61 -12.92 -0.08
C LEU A 68 -3.37 -13.03 -1.40
N GLN A 69 -4.06 -11.96 -1.76
CA GLN A 69 -4.76 -11.86 -3.03
C GLN A 69 -3.85 -11.19 -4.06
N ALA A 70 -3.61 -11.82 -5.20
CA ALA A 70 -2.83 -11.19 -6.26
C ALA A 70 -3.51 -9.90 -6.74
N ALA A 71 -2.75 -8.81 -6.82
CA ALA A 71 -3.27 -7.57 -7.36
C ALA A 71 -3.34 -7.66 -8.89
N ALA A 72 -4.39 -7.10 -9.49
CA ALA A 72 -4.58 -7.12 -10.94
C ALA A 72 -3.43 -6.34 -11.63
N PRO A 73 -2.68 -6.96 -12.56
CA PRO A 73 -1.61 -6.28 -13.25
C PRO A 73 -2.18 -5.23 -14.23
N GLY A 74 -1.46 -4.14 -14.43
CA GLY A 74 -1.82 -3.13 -15.42
C GLY A 74 -1.75 -1.71 -14.88
N THR A 75 -2.01 -0.76 -15.77
CA THR A 75 -2.18 0.65 -15.44
C THR A 75 -3.67 0.98 -15.40
N SER A 76 -4.04 1.80 -14.43
CA SER A 76 -5.38 2.38 -14.41
C SER A 76 -5.41 3.71 -15.15
N GLY A 77 -6.61 4.18 -15.49
CA GLY A 77 -6.82 5.56 -15.89
C GLY A 77 -6.45 6.54 -14.78
N SER A 78 -6.52 7.84 -15.09
CA SER A 78 -6.17 8.92 -14.15
C SER A 78 -6.81 8.74 -12.77
N ILE A 79 -6.03 9.06 -11.75
CA ILE A 79 -6.44 9.10 -10.34
C ILE A 79 -6.45 10.55 -9.79
N ALA A 80 -6.20 11.53 -10.66
CA ALA A 80 -6.17 12.93 -10.29
C ALA A 80 -7.54 13.43 -9.78
N GLY A 81 -7.48 14.23 -8.72
CA GLY A 81 -8.66 14.79 -8.08
C GLY A 81 -8.40 15.13 -6.62
N GLN A 82 -9.43 15.70 -6.00
CA GLN A 82 -9.46 15.91 -4.58
C GLN A 82 -10.41 14.89 -3.95
N TYR A 83 -10.01 14.33 -2.82
CA TYR A 83 -10.79 13.36 -2.08
C TYR A 83 -10.89 13.80 -0.63
N ARG A 84 -12.03 13.58 0.01
CA ARG A 84 -12.28 13.97 1.41
C ARG A 84 -12.61 12.76 2.27
N CYS A 85 -11.93 12.66 3.41
CA CYS A 85 -12.29 11.76 4.50
C CYS A 85 -13.16 12.51 5.49
N ALA A 86 -14.44 12.14 5.57
CA ALA A 86 -15.39 12.81 6.46
C ALA A 86 -15.07 12.57 7.94
N GLU A 87 -14.53 11.39 8.28
CA GLU A 87 -14.17 11.01 9.65
C GLU A 87 -13.05 11.89 10.23
N LEU A 88 -12.01 12.16 9.41
CA LEU A 88 -10.84 12.92 9.84
C LEU A 88 -10.93 14.41 9.52
N ASP A 89 -11.99 14.84 8.83
CA ASP A 89 -12.08 16.15 8.19
C ASP A 89 -10.80 16.53 7.44
N ALA A 90 -10.30 15.58 6.64
CA ALA A 90 -9.05 15.68 5.92
C ALA A 90 -9.24 15.51 4.42
N THR A 91 -8.35 16.11 3.64
CA THR A 91 -8.31 15.99 2.18
C THR A 91 -7.06 15.27 1.72
N LEU A 92 -7.20 14.52 0.62
CA LEU A 92 -6.11 14.00 -0.19
C LEU A 92 -6.24 14.65 -1.57
N THR A 93 -5.23 15.42 -1.97
CA THR A 93 -5.16 15.98 -3.33
C THR A 93 -4.18 15.17 -4.13
N ILE A 94 -4.60 14.66 -5.29
CA ILE A 94 -3.75 13.96 -6.24
C ILE A 94 -3.71 14.77 -7.54
N THR A 95 -2.51 15.08 -8.01
CA THR A 95 -2.27 15.75 -9.30
C THR A 95 -1.43 14.85 -10.20
N GLU A 96 -1.63 14.96 -11.51
CA GLU A 96 -0.83 14.26 -12.51
C GLU A 96 -0.11 15.28 -13.39
N ALA A 97 1.21 15.16 -13.49
CA ALA A 97 2.06 16.01 -14.32
C ALA A 97 3.04 15.14 -15.11
N GLY A 98 3.00 15.22 -16.44
CA GLY A 98 3.89 14.40 -17.29
C GLY A 98 3.68 12.89 -17.14
N GLY A 99 2.46 12.44 -16.81
CA GLY A 99 2.14 11.02 -16.57
C GLY A 99 2.58 10.50 -15.19
N VAL A 100 3.04 11.40 -14.32
CA VAL A 100 3.48 11.09 -12.95
C VAL A 100 2.47 11.63 -11.96
N ALA A 101 2.03 10.80 -11.01
CA ALA A 101 1.08 11.19 -9.97
C ALA A 101 1.82 11.67 -8.71
N TYR A 102 1.33 12.78 -8.14
CA TYR A 102 1.78 13.33 -6.87
C TYR A 102 0.59 13.50 -5.93
N GLY A 103 0.80 13.30 -4.63
CA GLY A 103 -0.28 13.32 -3.64
C GLY A 103 0.13 14.06 -2.38
N GLY A 104 -0.80 14.80 -1.79
CA GLY A 104 -0.60 15.52 -0.55
C GLY A 104 -1.85 15.52 0.31
N PHE A 105 -1.66 15.41 1.63
CA PHE A 105 -2.74 15.49 2.61
C PHE A 105 -2.96 16.94 3.06
N GLY A 106 -4.20 17.33 3.28
CA GLY A 106 -4.60 18.59 3.89
C GLY A 106 -5.56 18.36 5.05
N GLY A 107 -5.53 19.24 6.04
CA GLY A 107 -6.46 19.19 7.17
C GLY A 107 -6.21 20.31 8.16
N PHE A 108 -6.72 20.18 9.39
CA PHE A 108 -6.58 21.21 10.42
C PHE A 108 -5.11 21.49 10.82
N LEU A 109 -4.19 20.54 10.61
CA LEU A 109 -2.75 20.71 10.85
C LEU A 109 -2.01 21.39 9.69
N GLY A 110 -2.74 21.82 8.65
CA GLY A 110 -2.19 22.49 7.47
C GLY A 110 -2.14 21.60 6.23
N GLN A 111 -1.28 21.98 5.29
CA GLN A 111 -1.10 21.28 4.01
C GLN A 111 0.25 20.55 4.02
N GLY A 112 0.19 19.24 3.83
CA GLY A 112 1.35 18.38 3.63
C GLY A 112 1.99 18.63 2.27
N ARG A 113 3.25 18.19 2.13
CA ARG A 113 3.95 18.27 0.83
C ARG A 113 3.32 17.31 -0.17
N MET A 114 3.49 17.62 -1.45
CA MET A 114 3.20 16.70 -2.54
C MET A 114 4.33 15.67 -2.65
N GLU A 115 4.01 14.40 -2.42
CA GLU A 115 4.93 13.27 -2.55
C GLU A 115 4.64 12.52 -3.85
N LEU A 116 5.67 11.95 -4.45
CA LEU A 116 5.55 11.10 -5.64
C LEU A 116 4.80 9.80 -5.28
N LEU A 117 3.72 9.49 -6.01
CA LEU A 117 3.05 8.19 -5.88
C LEU A 117 3.79 7.12 -6.68
N GLU A 118 3.92 5.95 -6.09
CA GLU A 118 4.46 4.77 -6.76
C GLU A 118 3.31 3.86 -7.22
N PRO A 119 3.18 3.57 -8.52
CA PRO A 119 2.22 2.57 -8.99
C PRO A 119 2.66 1.17 -8.51
N ILE A 120 1.71 0.42 -7.94
CA ILE A 120 1.93 -0.96 -7.49
C ILE A 120 1.29 -1.94 -8.47
N ALA A 121 0.01 -1.71 -8.78
CA ALA A 121 -0.84 -2.54 -9.63
C ALA A 121 -2.05 -1.72 -10.11
N GLN A 122 -2.98 -2.34 -10.84
CA GLN A 122 -4.22 -1.68 -11.20
C GLN A 122 -4.94 -1.19 -9.93
N ASP A 123 -5.23 0.10 -9.89
CA ASP A 123 -5.93 0.80 -8.81
C ASP A 123 -5.26 0.68 -7.43
N LEU A 124 -3.97 0.33 -7.41
CA LEU A 124 -3.20 0.18 -6.18
C LEU A 124 -1.92 0.98 -6.27
N TRP A 125 -1.74 1.89 -5.32
CA TRP A 125 -0.61 2.83 -5.28
C TRP A 125 -0.01 2.90 -3.88
N ALA A 126 1.26 3.28 -3.81
CA ALA A 126 1.91 3.70 -2.59
C ALA A 126 2.13 5.22 -2.59
N LEU A 127 1.79 5.86 -1.48
CA LEU A 127 2.22 7.22 -1.16
C LEU A 127 3.26 7.13 -0.03
N PRO A 128 4.56 7.32 -0.33
CA PRO A 128 5.60 7.27 0.66
C PRO A 128 5.43 8.37 1.72
N CYS A 129 5.59 8.01 2.99
CA CYS A 129 5.63 8.97 4.09
C CYS A 129 6.89 8.71 4.93
N PRO A 130 8.08 9.17 4.50
CA PRO A 130 9.35 8.83 5.13
C PRO A 130 9.63 9.63 6.41
N ARG A 131 8.79 10.62 6.74
CA ARG A 131 8.94 11.50 7.91
C ARG A 131 7.59 11.76 8.54
N ALA A 132 7.52 11.67 9.86
CA ALA A 132 6.35 12.00 10.66
C ALA A 132 6.75 12.89 11.84
N LEU A 133 5.75 13.42 12.54
CA LEU A 133 5.97 14.16 13.80
C LEU A 133 6.41 13.24 14.94
N ASP A 134 5.98 11.97 14.91
CA ASP A 134 6.37 10.95 15.89
C ASP A 134 7.67 10.23 15.48
N HIS A 135 8.24 9.44 16.40
CA HIS A 135 9.53 8.75 16.29
C HIS A 135 9.65 7.85 15.04
N THR A 136 8.61 7.06 14.72
CA THR A 136 8.63 6.17 13.55
C THR A 136 7.64 6.66 12.50
N PRO A 137 8.07 6.96 11.27
CA PRO A 137 7.15 7.26 10.19
C PRO A 137 6.23 6.07 9.88
N PRO A 138 5.02 6.30 9.33
CA PRO A 138 4.09 5.23 9.02
C PRO A 138 4.56 4.29 7.90
N GLY A 139 5.55 4.72 7.09
CA GLY A 139 6.02 4.00 5.91
C GLY A 139 5.23 4.38 4.66
N ASP A 140 4.91 3.39 3.84
CA ASP A 140 4.09 3.59 2.64
C ASP A 140 2.60 3.58 3.04
N TRP A 141 1.86 4.61 2.63
CA TRP A 141 0.40 4.53 2.62
C TRP A 141 -0.05 3.79 1.36
N THR A 142 -0.83 2.73 1.54
CA THR A 142 -1.58 2.08 0.47
C THR A 142 -2.79 2.94 0.10
N LEU A 143 -2.91 3.23 -1.19
CA LEU A 143 -4.08 3.86 -1.81
C LEU A 143 -4.76 2.83 -2.70
N ASP A 144 -5.98 2.45 -2.34
CA ASP A 144 -6.84 1.58 -3.12
C ASP A 144 -7.96 2.37 -3.79
N ILE A 145 -7.90 2.49 -5.11
CA ILE A 145 -8.79 3.36 -5.89
C ILE A 145 -10.09 2.62 -6.21
N THR A 146 -11.21 3.23 -5.83
CA THR A 146 -12.53 2.79 -6.27
C THR A 146 -12.95 3.60 -7.50
N ARG A 147 -13.54 2.92 -8.49
CA ARG A 147 -14.04 3.53 -9.72
C ARG A 147 -15.53 3.29 -9.92
N ASP A 148 -16.18 4.16 -10.68
CA ASP A 148 -17.53 3.92 -11.17
C ASP A 148 -17.53 3.08 -12.46
N ALA A 149 -18.73 2.83 -13.02
CA ALA A 149 -18.92 2.06 -14.24
C ALA A 149 -18.29 2.71 -15.49
N ALA A 150 -18.01 4.02 -15.46
CA ALA A 150 -17.32 4.74 -16.53
C ALA A 150 -15.79 4.70 -16.37
N GLY A 151 -15.28 4.04 -15.33
CA GLY A 151 -13.85 3.96 -15.03
C GLY A 151 -13.30 5.24 -14.37
N VAL A 152 -14.16 6.15 -13.91
CA VAL A 152 -13.75 7.37 -13.22
C VAL A 152 -13.46 7.03 -11.76
N ALA A 153 -12.31 7.50 -11.23
CA ALA A 153 -12.00 7.37 -9.82
C ALA A 153 -13.05 8.12 -8.97
N THR A 154 -13.66 7.45 -8.00
CA THR A 154 -14.71 8.00 -7.13
C THR A 154 -14.34 7.97 -5.65
N GLY A 155 -13.34 7.18 -5.28
CA GLY A 155 -12.87 7.11 -3.91
C GLY A 155 -11.50 6.48 -3.77
N VAL A 156 -10.95 6.63 -2.58
CA VAL A 156 -9.69 5.99 -2.16
C VAL A 156 -9.92 5.37 -0.79
N THR A 157 -9.61 4.09 -0.65
CA THR A 157 -9.40 3.49 0.67
C THR A 157 -7.92 3.61 0.99
N LEU A 158 -7.61 4.39 2.00
CA LEU A 158 -6.24 4.69 2.43
C LEU A 158 -5.89 3.86 3.66
N GLY A 159 -4.67 3.33 3.72
CA GLY A 159 -4.17 2.72 4.94
C GLY A 159 -2.66 2.52 4.97
N CYS A 160 -2.11 2.43 6.17
CA CYS A 160 -0.78 1.90 6.45
C CYS A 160 -0.91 0.89 7.60
N TRP A 161 0.21 0.31 8.03
CA TRP A 161 0.18 -0.67 9.13
C TRP A 161 -0.50 -0.15 10.40
N LEU A 162 -0.29 1.14 10.72
CA LEU A 162 -0.80 1.82 11.92
C LEU A 162 -2.26 2.27 11.83
N ALA A 163 -2.77 2.54 10.63
CA ALA A 163 -4.12 3.09 10.42
C ALA A 163 -4.69 2.55 9.12
N ARG A 164 -5.80 1.82 9.20
CA ARG A 164 -6.33 1.00 8.09
C ARG A 164 -7.74 1.44 7.73
N GLY A 165 -8.10 1.31 6.45
CA GLY A 165 -9.49 1.46 6.00
C GLY A 165 -10.05 2.88 6.05
N LEU A 166 -9.20 3.92 6.00
CA LEU A 166 -9.64 5.31 5.97
C LEU A 166 -10.29 5.62 4.62
N ARG A 167 -11.58 5.97 4.63
CA ARG A 167 -12.36 6.16 3.40
C ARG A 167 -12.36 7.62 2.96
N TYR A 168 -11.85 7.84 1.76
CA TYR A 168 -11.90 9.13 1.08
C TYR A 168 -12.86 9.05 -0.11
N ARG A 169 -13.75 10.02 -0.24
CA ARG A 169 -14.64 10.16 -1.41
C ARG A 169 -14.20 11.33 -2.25
N ARG A 170 -14.26 11.20 -3.58
CA ARG A 170 -13.95 12.30 -4.49
C ARG A 170 -14.92 13.47 -4.26
N VAL A 171 -14.41 14.69 -4.31
CA VAL A 171 -15.17 15.95 -4.21
C VAL A 171 -15.08 16.76 -5.50
#